data_AF-A0A2V4AHM2-F1
#
_entry.id   AF-A0A2V4AHM2-F1
#
_cell.length_a   1.000
_cell.length_b   1.000
_cell.length_c   1.000
_cell.angle_alpha   90.00
_cell.angle_beta   90.00
_cell.angle_gamma   90.00
#
_symmetry.space_group_name_H-M   'P 1'
#
loop_
_entity.id
_entity.type
_entity.pdbx_description
1 polymer ?
#
loop_
_entity_poly.entity_id
_entity_poly.type
_entity_poly.pdbx_seq_one_letter_code
_entity_poly.pdbx_strand_id
1 'polypeptide(L)'
;MGLDRIWIRTLSDGLVRADQVIGISNHRTPALSGKPGRWLVTASLAVPAGSGTAEGWDMTNLHRTLVQADQEPRQAPEELARLLARLSTMDVAGVVVPVVYGPGRSEVRFDFAPFDSDHSSDHSKGNGAGNGNGNGHPATAERLRDTVAVG
;
A
#
# COMPACT_ATOMS: atom_id res chain seq x y z
N MET A 1 14.64 12.87 -1.94
CA MET A 1 13.21 12.88 -1.57
C MET A 1 12.66 11.51 -1.93
N GLY A 2 12.17 10.74 -0.96
CA GLY A 2 11.76 9.35 -1.19
C GLY A 2 10.29 9.05 -0.88
N LEU A 3 9.60 9.91 -0.14
CA LEU A 3 8.22 9.68 0.30
C LEU A 3 7.17 10.39 -0.57
N ASP A 4 7.60 11.20 -1.52
CA ASP A 4 6.75 11.97 -2.43
C ASP A 4 5.93 11.10 -3.40
N ARG A 5 6.38 9.87 -3.65
CA ARG A 5 5.69 8.84 -4.45
C ARG A 5 5.00 7.76 -3.61
N ILE A 6 5.00 7.91 -2.29
CA ILE A 6 4.36 6.99 -1.36
C ILE A 6 3.05 7.61 -0.88
N TRP A 7 1.97 6.86 -1.05
CA TRP A 7 0.63 7.24 -0.59
C TRP A 7 0.21 6.36 0.57
N ILE A 8 -0.66 6.86 1.43
CA ILE A 8 -1.24 6.12 2.56
C ILE A 8 -2.75 6.11 2.38
N ARG A 9 -3.35 4.91 2.37
CA ARG A 9 -4.80 4.73 2.31
C ARG A 9 -5.43 5.16 3.64
N THR A 10 -6.46 5.98 3.53
CA THR A 10 -7.30 6.38 4.67
C THR A 10 -8.49 5.45 4.83
N LEU A 11 -9.11 5.45 6.02
CA LEU A 11 -10.31 4.67 6.32
C LEU A 11 -11.50 5.07 5.44
N SER A 12 -11.56 6.32 4.99
CA SER A 12 -12.62 6.85 4.11
C SER A 12 -12.29 6.71 2.62
N ASP A 13 -11.49 5.70 2.25
CA ASP A 13 -11.04 5.39 0.89
C ASP A 13 -10.21 6.47 0.16
N GLY A 14 -9.95 7.62 0.78
CA GLY A 14 -9.01 8.63 0.27
C GLY A 14 -7.54 8.21 0.40
N LEU A 15 -6.65 8.97 -0.25
CA LEU A 15 -5.20 8.83 -0.16
C LEU A 15 -4.56 10.10 0.42
N VAL A 16 -3.50 9.92 1.17
CA VAL A 16 -2.66 10.99 1.72
C VAL A 16 -1.23 10.77 1.27
N ARG A 17 -0.52 11.84 0.88
CA ARG A 17 0.91 11.74 0.54
C ARG A 17 1.75 11.59 1.79
N ALA A 18 2.67 10.63 1.80
CA ALA A 18 3.49 10.33 2.97
C ALA A 18 4.47 11.46 3.33
N ASP A 19 4.98 12.21 2.34
CA ASP A 19 5.85 13.36 2.56
C ASP A 19 5.15 14.58 3.19
N GLN A 20 3.82 14.58 3.23
CA GLN A 20 3.03 15.65 3.86
C GLN A 20 2.67 15.35 5.31
N VAL A 21 2.90 14.12 5.78
CA VAL A 21 2.56 13.70 7.14
C VAL A 21 3.53 14.34 8.13
N ILE A 22 2.99 15.13 9.06
CA ILE A 22 3.76 15.80 10.12
C ILE A 22 3.64 15.10 11.48
N GLY A 23 2.74 14.12 11.59
CA GLY A 23 2.55 13.35 12.82
C GLY A 23 1.66 12.14 12.61
N ILE A 24 1.87 11.11 13.43
CA ILE A 24 1.05 9.90 13.48
C ILE A 24 0.66 9.70 14.94
N SER A 25 -0.63 9.51 15.21
CA SER A 25 -1.12 9.38 16.58
C SER A 25 -2.31 8.45 16.70
N ASN A 26 -2.48 7.94 17.91
CA ASN A 26 -3.64 7.16 18.32
C ASN A 26 -4.58 8.04 19.14
N HIS A 27 -5.88 7.96 18.87
CA HIS A 27 -6.88 8.56 19.76
C HIS A 27 -8.14 7.72 19.82
N ARG A 28 -8.86 7.85 20.94
CA ARG A 28 -10.11 7.11 21.16
C ARG A 28 -11.30 8.01 20.86
N THR A 29 -12.24 7.52 20.07
CA THR A 29 -13.52 8.21 19.89
C THR A 29 -14.35 8.15 21.18
N PRO A 30 -15.17 9.18 21.45
CA PRO A 30 -16.12 9.12 22.55
C PRO A 30 -17.02 7.90 22.44
N ALA A 31 -17.28 7.25 23.57
CA ALA A 31 -18.34 6.24 23.64
C ALA A 31 -19.71 6.94 23.58
N LEU A 32 -20.60 6.44 22.73
CA LEU A 32 -21.98 6.89 22.66
C LEU A 32 -22.89 5.79 23.21
N SER A 33 -24.10 6.14 23.65
CA SER A 33 -25.06 5.13 24.12
C SER A 33 -25.29 4.07 23.03
N GLY A 34 -25.04 2.81 23.37
CA GLY A 34 -25.14 1.68 22.43
C GLY A 34 -23.99 1.53 21.42
N LYS A 35 -22.99 2.43 21.38
CA LYS A 35 -21.83 2.34 20.49
C LYS A 35 -20.52 2.49 21.26
N PRO A 36 -19.73 1.42 21.44
CA PRO A 36 -18.45 1.52 22.13
C PRO A 36 -17.51 2.46 21.35
N GLY A 37 -16.75 3.25 22.11
CA GLY A 37 -15.68 4.07 21.56
C GLY A 37 -14.64 3.19 20.86
N ARG A 38 -14.08 3.68 19.76
CA ARG A 38 -13.13 2.97 18.91
C ARG A 38 -11.81 3.70 18.91
N TRP A 39 -10.72 2.96 18.73
CA TRP A 39 -9.39 3.55 18.59
C TRP A 39 -9.13 3.87 17.13
N LEU A 40 -8.61 5.06 16.87
CA LEU A 40 -8.25 5.55 15.55
C LEU A 40 -6.74 5.72 15.48
N VAL A 41 -6.14 5.20 14.42
CA VAL A 41 -4.80 5.60 14.00
C VAL A 41 -4.97 6.71 12.99
N THR A 42 -4.32 7.84 13.22
CA THR A 42 -4.50 9.04 12.38
C THR A 42 -3.17 9.64 11.94
N ALA A 43 -3.15 10.16 10.72
CA ALA A 43 -2.08 11.00 10.21
C ALA A 43 -2.49 12.48 10.32
N SER A 44 -1.58 13.31 10.80
CA SER A 44 -1.71 14.77 10.82
C SER A 44 -0.99 15.38 9.63
N LEU A 45 -1.65 16.33 8.98
CA LEU A 45 -1.12 17.07 7.83
C LEU A 45 -1.10 18.57 8.18
N ALA A 46 -0.03 19.26 7.84
CA ALA A 46 -0.02 20.72 7.86
C ALA A 46 -0.73 21.23 6.60
N VAL A 47 -1.87 21.92 6.77
CA VAL A 47 -2.61 22.51 5.65
C VAL A 47 -2.86 24.00 5.90
N PRO A 48 -2.89 24.84 4.86
CA PRO A 48 -3.30 26.23 5.01
C PRO A 48 -4.73 26.35 5.55
N ALA A 49 -4.95 27.30 6.44
CA ALA A 49 -6.24 27.67 6.99
C ALA A 49 -6.62 29.09 6.54
N GLY A 50 -7.83 29.26 6.02
CA GLY A 50 -8.40 30.58 5.73
C GLY A 50 -7.94 31.20 4.40
N SER A 51 -7.82 32.53 4.37
CA SER A 51 -7.28 33.32 3.25
C SER A 51 -5.96 33.95 3.68
N GLY A 52 -4.89 33.76 2.90
CA GLY A 52 -3.56 34.30 3.22
C GLY A 52 -3.54 35.82 3.37
N THR A 53 -2.67 36.32 4.26
CA THR A 53 -2.31 37.74 4.36
C THR A 53 -1.04 38.02 3.54
N ALA A 54 -0.64 39.30 3.46
CA ALA A 54 0.63 39.68 2.84
C ALA A 54 1.87 39.07 3.52
N GLU A 55 1.71 38.56 4.75
CA GLU A 55 2.78 38.00 5.60
C GLU A 55 2.84 36.46 5.53
N GLY A 56 1.81 35.80 4.98
CA GLY A 56 1.79 34.34 4.82
C GLY A 56 0.41 33.71 4.98
N TRP A 57 0.40 32.38 5.09
CA TRP A 57 -0.80 31.58 5.38
C TRP A 57 -0.75 31.07 6.81
N ASP A 58 -1.87 31.19 7.53
CA ASP A 58 -2.06 30.45 8.76
C ASP A 58 -2.09 28.95 8.45
N MET A 59 -1.39 28.16 9.25
CA MET A 59 -1.33 26.71 9.08
C MET A 59 -2.18 26.02 10.17
N THR A 60 -2.93 25.01 9.79
CA THR A 60 -3.71 24.16 10.71
C THR A 60 -3.40 22.68 10.52
N ASN A 61 -3.75 21.88 11.53
CA ASN A 61 -3.62 20.44 11.50
C ASN A 61 -4.89 19.80 10.96
N LEU A 62 -4.75 19.09 9.84
CA LEU A 62 -5.78 18.24 9.29
C LEU A 62 -5.51 16.79 9.69
N HIS A 63 -6.39 16.22 10.50
CA HIS A 63 -6.33 14.81 10.87
C HIS A 63 -7.05 13.94 9.84
N ARG A 64 -6.36 12.91 9.34
CA ARG A 64 -6.91 11.88 8.46
C ARG A 64 -6.86 10.53 9.15
N THR A 65 -8.02 9.90 9.27
CA THR A 65 -8.12 8.56 9.87
C THR A 65 -7.58 7.52 8.90
N LEU A 66 -6.56 6.78 9.33
CA LEU A 66 -5.96 5.70 8.57
C LEU A 66 -6.74 4.40 8.78
N VAL A 67 -7.05 4.09 10.04
CA VAL A 67 -7.73 2.85 10.41
C VAL A 67 -8.45 2.97 11.74
N GLN A 68 -9.42 2.08 11.96
CA GLN A 68 -10.14 1.96 13.22
C GLN A 68 -9.98 0.55 13.84
N ALA A 69 -9.62 0.51 15.12
CA ALA A 69 -9.40 -0.68 15.93
C ALA A 69 -10.32 -0.69 17.17
N ASP A 70 -10.48 -1.84 17.80
CA ASP A 70 -11.33 -1.99 18.98
C ASP A 70 -10.54 -1.80 20.27
N GLN A 71 -9.24 -2.12 20.24
CA GLN A 71 -8.27 -1.84 21.29
C GLN A 71 -7.23 -0.84 20.81
N GLU A 72 -6.47 -0.27 21.74
CA GLU A 72 -5.43 0.70 21.43
C GLU A 72 -4.29 0.04 20.63
N PRO A 73 -4.04 0.45 19.37
CA PRO A 73 -2.99 -0.13 18.55
C PRO A 73 -1.65 0.56 18.88
N ARG A 74 -1.12 0.26 20.08
CA ARG A 74 0.01 1.01 20.69
C ARG A 74 1.24 1.17 19.80
N GLN A 75 1.55 0.16 18.98
CA GLN A 75 2.76 0.14 18.14
C GLN A 75 2.53 0.72 16.73
N ALA A 76 1.29 1.04 16.37
CA ALA A 76 0.97 1.43 15.00
C ALA A 76 1.69 2.72 14.53
N PRO A 77 1.84 3.78 15.35
CA PRO A 77 2.61 4.96 14.94
C PRO A 77 4.07 4.63 14.60
N GLU A 78 4.74 3.88 15.47
CA GLU A 78 6.15 3.49 15.29
C GLU A 78 6.33 2.53 14.12
N GLU A 79 5.41 1.58 13.92
CA GLU A 79 5.46 0.64 12.79
C GLU A 79 5.30 1.35 11.45
N LEU A 80 4.35 2.30 11.35
CA LEU A 80 4.20 3.10 10.14
C LEU A 80 5.44 3.97 9.90
N ALA A 81 5.95 4.65 10.93
CA ALA A 81 7.17 5.44 10.81
C ALA A 81 8.37 4.60 10.33
N ARG A 82 8.54 3.39 10.88
CA ARG A 82 9.58 2.46 10.46
C ARG A 82 9.40 1.99 9.01
N LEU A 83 8.16 1.72 8.59
CA LEU A 83 7.88 1.37 7.20
C LEU A 83 8.22 2.52 6.26
N LEU A 84 7.77 3.74 6.55
CA LEU A 84 8.06 4.92 5.74
C LEU A 84 9.58 5.19 5.68
N ALA A 85 10.30 5.02 6.78
CA ALA A 85 11.76 5.15 6.79
C ALA A 85 12.45 4.11 5.89
N ARG A 86 11.92 2.88 5.77
CA ARG A 86 12.42 1.88 4.82
C ARG A 86 12.04 2.22 3.38
N LEU A 87 10.81 2.67 3.14
CA LEU A 87 10.37 3.03 1.79
C LEU A 87 11.09 4.26 1.26
N SER A 88 11.46 5.21 2.12
CA SER A 88 12.17 6.43 1.71
C SER A 88 13.58 6.17 1.17
N THR A 89 14.16 5.01 1.46
CA THR A 89 15.46 4.57 0.94
C THR A 89 15.33 3.65 -0.27
N MET A 90 14.12 3.21 -0.60
CA MET A 90 13.80 2.40 -1.77
C MET A 90 13.27 3.33 -2.86
N ASP A 91 13.79 3.27 -4.08
CA ASP A 91 13.30 4.07 -5.21
C ASP A 91 11.96 3.50 -5.74
N VAL A 92 10.93 3.51 -4.89
CA VAL A 92 9.63 2.86 -5.16
C VAL A 92 8.48 3.85 -5.07
N ALA A 93 7.39 3.50 -5.75
CA ALA A 93 6.13 4.23 -5.72
C ALA A 93 5.00 3.25 -5.39
N GLY A 94 4.05 3.67 -4.58
CA GLY A 94 2.95 2.79 -4.20
C GLY A 94 2.08 3.31 -3.06
N VAL A 95 1.22 2.42 -2.56
CA VAL A 95 0.25 2.71 -1.51
C VAL A 95 0.53 1.84 -0.27
N VAL A 96 0.64 2.48 0.87
CA VAL A 96 0.60 1.85 2.19
C VAL A 96 -0.87 1.68 2.60
N VAL A 97 -1.26 0.46 2.91
CA VAL A 97 -2.61 0.07 3.32
C VAL A 97 -2.59 -0.37 4.78
N PRO A 98 -3.22 0.38 5.70
CA PRO A 98 -3.45 -0.07 7.07
C PRO A 98 -4.42 -1.26 7.09
N VAL A 99 -4.06 -2.32 7.81
CA VAL A 99 -4.86 -3.54 7.96
C VAL A 99 -5.02 -3.85 9.43
N VAL A 100 -6.26 -4.02 9.88
CA VAL A 100 -6.54 -4.45 11.26
C VAL A 100 -6.54 -5.96 11.33
N TYR A 101 -5.86 -6.51 12.32
CA TYR A 101 -5.76 -7.96 12.52
C TYR A 101 -5.72 -8.31 14.01
N GLY A 102 -5.60 -9.61 14.29
CA GLY A 102 -5.57 -10.16 15.63
C GLY A 102 -6.96 -10.32 16.27
N PRO A 103 -7.05 -11.10 17.36
CA PRO A 103 -8.30 -11.31 18.09
C PRO A 103 -8.81 -9.98 18.65
N GLY A 104 -10.08 -9.69 18.43
CA GLY A 104 -10.67 -8.43 18.92
C GLY A 104 -10.08 -7.18 18.28
N ARG A 105 -9.54 -7.27 17.04
CA ARG A 105 -9.13 -6.11 16.23
C ARG A 105 -8.21 -5.15 16.99
N SER A 106 -7.21 -5.71 17.67
CA SER A 106 -6.30 -4.98 18.56
C SER A 106 -4.99 -4.54 17.89
N GLU A 107 -4.66 -5.11 16.74
CA GLU A 107 -3.39 -4.88 16.07
C GLU A 107 -3.61 -4.26 14.68
N VAL A 108 -2.66 -3.43 14.27
CA VAL A 108 -2.67 -2.74 12.97
C VAL A 108 -1.35 -2.98 12.29
N ARG A 109 -1.38 -3.53 11.08
CA ARG A 109 -0.22 -3.72 10.20
C ARG A 109 -0.34 -2.76 9.04
N PHE A 110 0.79 -2.44 8.42
CA PHE A 110 0.83 -1.62 7.23
C PHE A 110 1.42 -2.43 6.07
N ASP A 111 0.58 -2.77 5.11
CA ASP A 111 0.98 -3.48 3.91
C ASP A 111 1.34 -2.47 2.82
N PHE A 112 2.38 -2.75 2.02
CA PHE A 112 2.77 -1.89 0.90
C PHE A 112 2.42 -2.57 -0.42
N ALA A 113 1.65 -1.87 -1.25
CA ALA A 113 1.34 -2.25 -2.63
C ALA A 113 2.08 -1.30 -3.59
N PRO A 114 3.13 -1.76 -4.30
CA PRO A 114 3.76 -0.94 -5.33
C PRO A 114 2.75 -0.66 -6.45
N PHE A 115 2.88 0.49 -7.10
CA PHE A 115 2.22 0.67 -8.40
C PHE A 115 2.88 -0.26 -9.42
N ASP A 116 2.09 -0.88 -10.31
CA ASP A 116 2.65 -1.70 -11.38
C ASP A 116 3.65 -0.85 -12.19
N SER A 117 4.91 -1.28 -12.20
CA SER A 117 5.96 -0.66 -12.99
C SER A 117 5.85 -1.15 -14.43
N ASP A 118 4.94 -0.55 -15.18
CA ASP A 118 4.64 -0.92 -16.58
C ASP A 118 5.74 -0.53 -17.59
N HIS A 119 6.99 -0.43 -17.17
CA HIS A 119 8.12 -0.08 -18.04
C HIS A 119 9.39 -0.84 -17.66
N SER A 120 9.60 -2.03 -18.24
CA SER A 120 10.90 -2.49 -18.79
C SER A 120 10.95 -4.00 -19.08
N SER A 121 10.22 -4.49 -20.07
CA SER A 121 10.62 -5.73 -20.78
C SER A 121 10.00 -5.88 -22.16
N ASP A 122 10.12 -4.87 -23.04
CA ASP A 122 9.80 -5.09 -24.47
C ASP A 122 10.80 -4.52 -25.47
N HIS A 123 12.02 -4.18 -25.04
CA HIS A 123 13.11 -3.81 -25.94
C HIS A 123 14.40 -4.55 -25.59
N SER A 124 14.46 -5.84 -25.93
CA SER A 124 15.66 -6.48 -26.48
C SER A 124 15.35 -7.92 -26.90
N LYS A 125 14.90 -8.10 -28.14
CA LYS A 125 15.39 -9.16 -29.03
C LYS A 125 15.40 -8.62 -30.46
N GLY A 126 16.43 -7.82 -30.73
CA GLY A 126 16.84 -7.54 -32.10
C GLY A 126 17.40 -8.80 -32.76
N ASN A 127 16.98 -9.02 -34.00
CA ASN A 127 17.75 -9.53 -35.13
C ASN A 127 18.80 -10.62 -34.86
N GLY A 128 18.38 -11.87 -35.13
CA GLY A 128 19.27 -12.93 -35.61
C GLY A 128 18.72 -13.49 -36.93
N ALA A 129 18.91 -12.77 -38.04
CA ALA A 129 18.77 -13.34 -39.37
C ALA A 129 19.94 -14.29 -39.61
N GLY A 130 19.66 -15.60 -39.55
CA GLY A 130 20.59 -16.68 -39.86
C GLY A 130 19.84 -17.80 -40.56
N ASN A 131 19.84 -17.73 -41.88
CA ASN A 131 19.30 -18.69 -42.84
C ASN A 131 20.03 -20.04 -42.78
N GLY A 132 19.32 -21.17 -42.86
CA GLY A 132 19.90 -22.51 -42.92
C GLY A 132 18.86 -23.64 -42.94
N ASN A 133 18.34 -23.93 -44.13
CA ASN A 133 17.48 -25.05 -44.54
C ASN A 133 17.75 -26.41 -43.88
N GLY A 134 16.68 -27.23 -43.73
CA GLY A 134 16.82 -28.68 -43.87
C GLY A 134 15.80 -29.57 -43.15
N ASN A 135 14.60 -29.71 -43.73
CA ASN A 135 13.80 -30.94 -43.88
C ASN A 135 13.50 -31.87 -42.67
N GLY A 136 12.20 -32.03 -42.39
CA GLY A 136 11.66 -33.23 -41.71
C GLY A 136 10.25 -33.08 -41.12
N HIS A 137 9.22 -33.02 -41.97
CA HIS A 137 7.82 -33.30 -41.61
C HIS A 137 7.53 -34.81 -41.87
N PRO A 138 6.40 -35.40 -41.42
CA PRO A 138 5.92 -35.61 -40.05
C PRO A 138 5.58 -37.11 -39.80
N ALA A 139 5.33 -37.53 -38.56
CA ALA A 139 4.55 -38.75 -38.28
C ALA A 139 3.84 -38.58 -36.93
N THR A 140 2.54 -38.26 -36.92
CA THR A 140 1.39 -39.17 -36.83
C THR A 140 1.12 -39.67 -35.40
N ALA A 141 -0.14 -39.48 -35.00
CA ALA A 141 -0.76 -39.73 -33.72
C ALA A 141 -0.47 -41.10 -33.09
N GLU A 142 -0.51 -41.16 -31.75
CA GLU A 142 -1.49 -42.04 -31.11
C GLU A 142 -1.88 -41.60 -29.70
N ARG A 143 -3.17 -41.75 -29.46
CA ARG A 143 -3.92 -41.50 -28.24
C ARG A 143 -4.15 -42.87 -27.61
N LEU A 144 -3.65 -43.13 -26.41
CA LEU A 144 -4.17 -44.23 -25.58
C LEU A 144 -4.39 -43.75 -24.15
N ARG A 145 -5.68 -43.68 -23.80
CA ARG A 145 -6.19 -44.06 -22.49
C ARG A 145 -5.92 -45.56 -22.35
N ASP A 146 -5.57 -46.07 -21.17
CA ASP A 146 -6.52 -46.78 -20.30
C ASP A 146 -5.84 -47.41 -19.05
N THR A 147 -6.61 -47.41 -17.94
CA THR A 147 -6.66 -48.40 -16.82
C THR A 147 -5.38 -48.62 -15.95
N VAL A 148 -5.35 -49.00 -14.66
CA VAL A 148 -6.17 -49.79 -13.72
C VAL A 148 -5.81 -49.41 -12.27
N ALA A 149 -6.78 -49.52 -11.36
CA ALA A 149 -6.64 -49.49 -9.91
C ALA A 149 -6.11 -50.81 -9.31
N VAL A 150 -5.21 -50.75 -8.32
CA VAL A 150 -4.95 -51.80 -7.30
C VAL A 150 -4.31 -51.07 -6.10
N GLY A 151 -4.68 -51.23 -4.84
CA GLY A 151 -5.67 -52.03 -4.14
C GLY A 151 -5.72 -51.58 -2.68
#